data_AF-A0A5R2MVL3-F1
#
_entry.id   AF-A0A5R2MVL3-F1
#
_cell.length_a   1.000
_cell.length_b   1.000
_cell.length_c   1.000
_cell.angle_alpha   90.00
_cell.angle_beta   90.00
_cell.angle_gamma   90.00
#
_symmetry.space_group_name_H-M   'P 1'
#
loop_
_entity.id
_entity.type
_entity.pdbx_description
1 polymer ?
#
loop_
_entity_poly.entity_id
_entity_poly.type
_entity_poly.pdbx_seq_one_letter_code
_entity_poly.pdbx_strand_id
1 'polypeptide(L)'
;DRQKPAGWSLSPKAVLTYLLGGKADDGTPITPKYVGRRRLMETAVATLATDRALLLLGVPGTAKSWVSEHLAAAIMGDSTLIVQCTAGTDENQIRYGWNYAQLLAKGP
;
A
#
# COMPACT_ATOMS: atom_id res chain seq x y z
N ASP A 1 -5.85 -21.15 -7.96
CA ASP A 1 -4.99 -19.99 -8.29
C ASP A 1 -5.85 -18.83 -8.74
N ARG A 2 -5.82 -17.69 -8.03
CA ARG A 2 -6.65 -16.51 -8.37
C ARG A 2 -5.82 -15.51 -9.16
N GLN A 3 -6.39 -14.98 -10.24
CA GLN A 3 -5.72 -14.00 -11.11
C GLN A 3 -5.24 -12.79 -10.30
N LYS A 4 -3.96 -12.45 -10.46
CA LYS A 4 -3.29 -11.31 -9.84
C LYS A 4 -3.02 -10.24 -10.92
N PRO A 5 -3.23 -8.94 -10.63
CA PRO A 5 -2.77 -7.88 -11.51
C PRO A 5 -1.24 -7.89 -11.66
N ALA A 6 -0.73 -7.25 -12.71
CA ALA A 6 0.72 -7.13 -12.92
C ALA A 6 1.38 -6.41 -11.74
N GLY A 7 2.52 -6.93 -11.26
CA GLY A 7 3.28 -6.36 -10.14
C GLY A 7 2.69 -6.63 -8.74
N TRP A 8 1.57 -7.34 -8.62
CA TRP A 8 0.97 -7.66 -7.32
C TRP A 8 1.49 -8.99 -6.75
N SER A 9 1.98 -8.95 -5.51
CA SER A 9 2.37 -10.12 -4.73
C SER A 9 1.18 -11.00 -4.36
N LEU A 10 0.06 -10.39 -3.94
CA LEU A 10 -1.17 -11.07 -3.57
C LEU A 10 -2.31 -10.79 -4.55
N SER A 11 -3.27 -11.71 -4.68
CA SER A 11 -4.51 -11.43 -5.43
C SER A 11 -5.38 -10.41 -4.65
N PRO A 12 -6.25 -9.63 -5.30
CA PRO A 12 -7.14 -8.68 -4.63
C PRO A 12 -7.93 -9.30 -3.46
N LYS A 13 -8.40 -10.55 -3.63
CA LYS A 13 -9.08 -11.29 -2.56
C LYS A 13 -8.15 -11.65 -1.41
N ALA A 14 -6.91 -12.04 -1.70
CA ALA A 14 -5.92 -12.35 -0.68
C ALA A 14 -5.48 -11.08 0.09
N VAL A 15 -5.37 -9.92 -0.58
CA VAL A 15 -5.16 -8.62 0.08
C VAL A 15 -6.31 -8.32 1.05
N LEU A 16 -7.57 -8.55 0.65
CA LEU A 16 -8.71 -8.37 1.54
C LEU A 16 -8.68 -9.31 2.74
N THR A 17 -8.37 -10.60 2.54
CA THR A 17 -8.20 -11.54 3.66
C THR A 17 -7.07 -11.12 4.58
N TYR A 18 -5.96 -10.64 4.02
CA TYR A 18 -4.83 -10.11 4.79
C TYR A 18 -5.27 -8.95 5.69
N LEU A 19 -6.01 -7.97 5.16
CA LEU A 19 -6.46 -6.78 5.89
C LEU A 19 -7.58 -7.04 6.90
N LEU A 20 -8.61 -7.76 6.46
CA LEU A 20 -9.86 -7.96 7.22
C LEU A 20 -9.83 -9.21 8.11
N GLY A 21 -8.76 -10.00 8.03
CA GLY A 21 -8.65 -11.27 8.71
C GLY A 21 -9.49 -12.37 8.06
N GLY A 22 -9.27 -13.60 8.51
CA GLY A 22 -9.91 -14.80 7.98
C GLY A 22 -8.97 -15.99 8.01
N LYS A 23 -9.06 -16.84 7.00
CA LYS A 23 -8.12 -17.95 6.78
C LYS A 23 -7.48 -17.80 5.41
N ALA A 24 -6.16 -17.98 5.35
CA ALA A 24 -5.44 -18.13 4.10
C ALA A 24 -5.81 -19.46 3.41
N ASP A 25 -5.42 -19.59 2.14
CA ASP A 25 -5.76 -20.76 1.32
C ASP A 25 -5.10 -22.06 1.88
N ASP A 26 -3.99 -21.92 2.62
CA ASP A 26 -3.29 -23.00 3.34
C ASP A 26 -3.91 -23.30 4.72
N GLY A 27 -4.98 -22.61 5.10
CA GLY A 27 -5.64 -22.74 6.39
C GLY A 27 -5.07 -21.88 7.51
N THR A 28 -3.98 -21.13 7.27
CA THR A 28 -3.35 -20.27 8.27
C THR A 28 -4.33 -19.18 8.75
N PRO A 29 -4.61 -19.06 10.05
CA PRO A 29 -5.49 -18.02 10.57
C PRO A 29 -4.81 -16.65 10.46
N ILE A 30 -5.54 -15.68 9.93
CA ILE A 30 -5.08 -14.30 9.73
C ILE A 30 -5.86 -13.38 10.66
N THR A 31 -5.16 -12.73 11.58
CA THR A 31 -5.72 -11.69 12.45
C THR A 31 -6.09 -10.44 11.63
N PRO A 32 -7.24 -9.80 11.87
CA PRO A 32 -7.61 -8.54 11.20
C PRO A 32 -6.66 -7.39 11.58
N LYS A 33 -6.26 -6.60 10.57
CA LYS A 33 -5.46 -5.36 10.74
C LYS A 33 -6.32 -4.11 10.58
N TYR A 34 -7.45 -4.23 9.89
CA TYR A 34 -8.44 -3.17 9.76
C TYR A 34 -9.75 -3.60 10.44
N VAL A 35 -10.20 -2.80 11.39
CA VAL A 35 -11.51 -2.95 12.05
C VAL A 35 -12.39 -1.80 11.59
N GLY A 36 -13.37 -2.10 10.74
CA GLY A 36 -14.25 -1.08 10.16
C GLY A 36 -15.14 -1.62 9.05
N ARG A 37 -15.63 -0.74 8.18
CA ARG A 37 -16.53 -1.13 7.09
C ARG A 37 -15.75 -1.87 6.00
N ARG A 38 -16.00 -3.17 5.86
CA ARG A 38 -15.44 -4.04 4.81
C ARG A 38 -15.49 -3.40 3.41
N ARG A 39 -16.62 -2.78 3.05
CA ARG A 39 -16.83 -2.16 1.75
C ARG A 39 -15.80 -1.06 1.41
N LEU A 40 -15.23 -0.38 2.41
CA LEU A 40 -14.17 0.61 2.19
C LEU A 40 -12.89 -0.07 1.70
N MET A 41 -12.51 -1.18 2.32
CA MET A 41 -11.32 -1.94 1.90
C MET A 41 -11.53 -2.59 0.53
N GLU A 42 -12.73 -3.10 0.25
CA GLU A 42 -13.08 -3.64 -1.07
C GLU A 42 -12.94 -2.57 -2.17
N THR A 43 -13.43 -1.36 -1.90
CA THR A 43 -13.33 -0.24 -2.84
C THR A 43 -11.87 0.20 -3.03
N ALA A 44 -11.11 0.29 -1.94
CA ALA A 44 -9.69 0.65 -1.99
C ALA A 44 -8.86 -0.35 -2.82
N VAL A 45 -9.02 -1.64 -2.54
CA VAL A 45 -8.32 -2.72 -3.26
C VAL A 45 -8.75 -2.77 -4.74
N ALA A 46 -10.04 -2.62 -5.03
CA ALA A 46 -10.53 -2.57 -6.40
C ALA A 46 -9.98 -1.36 -7.18
N THR A 47 -9.88 -0.19 -6.52
CA THR A 47 -9.31 1.02 -7.13
C THR A 47 -7.86 0.80 -7.52
N LEU A 48 -7.04 0.30 -6.58
CA LEU A 48 -5.63 0.02 -6.84
C LEU A 48 -5.42 -1.07 -7.90
N ALA A 49 -6.33 -2.05 -8.00
CA ALA A 49 -6.27 -3.09 -9.02
C ALA A 49 -6.56 -2.55 -10.44
N THR A 50 -7.09 -1.33 -10.57
CA THR A 50 -7.44 -0.68 -11.85
C THR A 50 -6.47 0.41 -12.28
N ASP A 51 -5.21 0.35 -11.82
CA ASP A 51 -4.14 1.32 -12.13
C ASP A 51 -4.48 2.77 -11.74
N ARG A 52 -5.30 2.94 -10.69
CA ARG A 52 -5.69 4.24 -10.15
C ARG A 52 -5.02 4.50 -8.82
N ALA A 53 -4.68 5.77 -8.58
CA ALA A 53 -4.25 6.23 -7.27
C ALA A 53 -5.39 6.19 -6.24
N LEU A 54 -5.03 6.02 -4.96
CA LEU A 54 -5.95 5.98 -3.83
C LEU A 54 -5.61 7.12 -2.86
N LEU A 55 -6.62 7.92 -2.49
CA LEU A 55 -6.50 8.94 -1.44
C LEU A 55 -7.34 8.54 -0.22
N LEU A 56 -6.71 8.44 0.94
CA LEU A 56 -7.37 8.14 2.21
C LEU A 56 -7.67 9.44 2.97
N LEU A 57 -8.94 9.81 3.08
CA LEU A 57 -9.40 11.01 3.79
C LEU A 57 -10.05 10.67 5.12
N GLY A 58 -9.81 11.48 6.14
CA GLY A 58 -10.44 11.33 7.46
C GLY A 58 -9.71 12.09 8.57
N VAL A 59 -10.37 12.19 9.72
CA VAL A 59 -9.86 12.85 10.93
C VAL A 59 -8.50 12.25 11.37
N PRO A 60 -7.59 13.03 11.98
CA PRO A 60 -6.37 12.47 12.59
C PRO A 60 -6.67 11.28 13.53
N GLY A 61 -5.79 10.28 13.54
CA GLY A 61 -5.95 9.10 14.40
C GLY A 61 -6.83 7.96 13.84
N THR A 62 -7.41 8.08 12.64
CA THR A 62 -8.26 7.03 12.04
C THR A 62 -7.49 5.95 11.27
N ALA A 63 -6.25 5.63 11.69
CA ALA A 63 -5.41 4.57 11.11
C ALA A 63 -5.13 4.67 9.59
N LYS A 64 -5.16 5.87 8.99
CA LYS A 64 -4.89 6.06 7.54
C LYS A 64 -3.51 5.56 7.12
N SER A 65 -2.47 5.94 7.87
CA SER A 65 -1.09 5.50 7.59
C SER A 65 -0.95 3.98 7.73
N TRP A 66 -1.48 3.41 8.82
CA TRP A 66 -1.51 1.97 9.06
C TRP A 66 -2.15 1.18 7.91
N VAL A 67 -3.32 1.62 7.43
CA VAL A 67 -4.00 0.99 6.29
C VAL A 67 -3.17 1.11 5.02
N SER A 68 -2.56 2.27 4.76
CA SER A 68 -1.70 2.50 3.60
C SER A 68 -0.48 1.58 3.60
N GLU A 69 0.19 1.44 4.74
CA GLU A 69 1.37 0.58 4.91
C GLU A 69 1.02 -0.90 4.72
N HIS A 70 -0.10 -1.36 5.29
CA HIS A 70 -0.56 -2.73 5.10
C HIS A 70 -1.03 -3.02 3.67
N LEU A 71 -1.61 -2.03 2.98
CA LEU A 71 -1.91 -2.16 1.54
C LEU A 71 -0.63 -2.32 0.73
N ALA A 72 0.39 -1.49 0.99
CA ALA A 72 1.69 -1.59 0.33
C ALA A 72 2.37 -2.95 0.60
N ALA A 73 2.41 -3.39 1.86
CA ALA A 73 2.94 -4.70 2.24
C ALA A 73 2.20 -5.85 1.54
N ALA A 74 0.87 -5.80 1.46
CA ALA A 74 0.08 -6.86 0.83
C ALA A 74 0.21 -6.87 -0.70
N ILE A 75 0.31 -5.70 -1.32
CA ILE A 75 0.33 -5.55 -2.79
C ILE A 75 1.74 -5.73 -3.34
N MET A 76 2.75 -5.07 -2.78
CA MET A 76 4.13 -5.08 -3.30
C MET A 76 5.08 -5.94 -2.48
N GLY A 77 4.72 -6.33 -1.25
CA GLY A 77 5.64 -7.00 -0.32
C GLY A 77 6.59 -6.05 0.41
N ASP A 78 6.46 -4.74 0.20
CA ASP A 78 7.28 -3.71 0.82
C ASP A 78 6.40 -2.56 1.34
N SER A 79 6.61 -2.14 2.58
CA SER A 79 5.93 -1.02 3.23
C SER A 79 6.87 0.14 3.58
N THR A 80 8.14 0.05 3.20
CA THR A 80 9.19 1.00 3.61
C THR A 80 9.27 2.24 2.72
N LEU A 81 8.61 2.20 1.56
CA LEU A 81 8.57 3.30 0.59
C LEU A 81 7.57 4.38 1.01
N ILE A 82 7.94 5.18 2.01
CA ILE A 82 7.10 6.25 2.58
C ILE A 82 7.78 7.60 2.38
N VAL A 83 7.02 8.58 1.91
CA VAL A 83 7.41 9.99 1.91
C VAL A 83 6.61 10.72 2.97
N GLN A 84 7.30 11.28 3.96
CA GLN A 84 6.68 12.12 4.99
C GLN A 84 6.63 13.56 4.51
N CYS A 85 5.42 14.08 4.30
CA CYS A 85 5.23 15.48 3.92
C CYS A 85 5.40 16.38 5.14
N THR A 86 6.31 17.33 5.03
CA THR A 86 6.47 18.44 5.98
C THR A 86 6.34 19.76 5.22
N ALA A 87 6.19 20.88 5.93
CA ALA A 87 6.14 22.19 5.28
C ALA A 87 7.41 22.52 4.45
N GLY A 88 8.54 21.85 4.72
CA GLY A 88 9.79 22.00 3.98
C GLY A 88 10.05 20.94 2.90
N THR A 89 9.07 20.06 2.61
CA THR A 89 9.22 19.04 1.56
C THR A 89 8.96 19.68 0.19
N ASP A 90 10.05 20.00 -0.51
CA ASP A 90 9.99 20.57 -1.87
C ASP A 90 9.91 19.47 -2.95
N GLU A 91 9.61 19.88 -4.18
CA GLU A 91 9.53 18.96 -5.32
C GLU A 91 10.87 18.28 -5.62
N ASN A 92 11.99 18.95 -5.34
CA ASN A 92 13.32 18.42 -5.57
C ASN A 92 13.61 17.21 -4.68
N GLN A 93 13.18 17.25 -3.41
CA GLN A 93 13.28 16.11 -2.49
C GLN A 93 12.48 14.91 -3.00
N ILE A 94 11.30 15.14 -3.60
CA ILE A 94 10.45 14.06 -4.13
C ILE A 94 11.02 13.48 -5.43
N ARG A 95 11.60 14.31 -6.30
CA ARG A 95 12.21 13.89 -7.58
C ARG A 95 13.63 13.32 -7.43
N TYR A 96 14.14 13.14 -6.21
CA TYR A 96 15.54 12.80 -5.94
C TYR A 96 16.55 13.79 -6.56
N GLY A 97 16.17 15.05 -6.76
CA GLY A 97 17.01 16.08 -7.39
C GLY A 97 18.32 16.36 -6.64
N TRP A 98 18.39 16.02 -5.34
CA TRP A 98 19.60 16.16 -4.51
C TRP A 98 20.70 15.14 -4.83
N ASN A 99 20.38 14.01 -5.50
CA ASN A 99 21.33 12.90 -5.64
C ASN A 99 21.83 12.66 -7.06
N TYR A 100 22.17 13.75 -7.76
CA TYR A 100 22.94 13.68 -9.01
C TYR A 100 24.19 12.80 -8.86
N ALA A 101 24.84 12.82 -7.68
CA ALA A 101 26.00 11.99 -7.39
C ALA A 101 25.69 10.48 -7.34
N GLN A 102 24.59 10.03 -6.73
CA GLN A 102 24.18 8.62 -6.82
C GLN A 102 23.65 8.25 -8.20
N LEU A 103 22.94 9.16 -8.88
CA LEU A 103 22.43 8.94 -10.24
C LEU A 103 23.59 8.73 -11.24
N LEU A 104 24.67 9.52 -11.10
CA LEU A 104 25.91 9.36 -11.87
C LEU A 104 26.69 8.10 -11.48
N ALA A 105 26.72 7.74 -10.19
CA ALA A 105 27.50 6.60 -9.70
C ALA A 105 26.85 5.23 -9.97
N LYS A 106 25.51 5.16 -10.04
CA LYS A 106 24.78 3.90 -10.21
C LYS A 106 24.08 3.75 -11.57
N GLY A 107 24.03 4.80 -12.38
CA GLY A 107 23.28 4.81 -13.64
C GLY A 107 21.77 4.82 -13.41
N PRO A 108 20.98 5.07 -14.48
CA PRO A 108 19.52 5.01 -14.43
C PRO A 108 18.98 3.63 -14.07
#